data_AF-A0A954YUU7-F1
#
_entry.id   AF-A0A954YUU7-F1
#
_cell.length_a   1.000
_cell.length_b   1.000
_cell.length_c   1.000
_cell.angle_alpha   90.00
_cell.angle_beta   90.00
_cell.angle_gamma   90.00
#
_symmetry.space_group_name_H-M   'P 1'
#
loop_
_entity.id
_entity.type
_entity.pdbx_description
1 polymer ?
#
loop_
_entity_poly.entity_id
_entity_poly.type
_entity_poly.pdbx_seq_one_letter_code
_entity_poly.pdbx_strand_id
1 'polypeptide(L)'
;LSGVAFQESSKKFNLEAAGGLSYWDANLRLALVHGHILFIGVLLPVALLGMMHLAWAHGGAVIGPKAMRWTSRLYLPCAAVTVGLMLYKGYHVLLSARFGTTNLDAINAAYFGGAVALRHTVYGLAHTGMAIGLGIFVWSLWRSLRDRS
;
A
#
# COMPACT_ATOMS: atom_id res chain seq x y z
N LEU A 1 -7.65 -15.60 -1.69
CA LEU A 1 -8.24 -15.96 -3.00
C LEU A 1 -7.81 -15.01 -4.13
N SER A 2 -7.82 -13.68 -3.95
CA SER A 2 -7.41 -12.72 -4.99
C SER A 2 -5.97 -12.89 -5.50
N GLY A 3 -5.00 -13.18 -4.61
CA GLY A 3 -3.60 -13.39 -5.01
C GLY A 3 -3.36 -14.65 -5.86
N VAL A 4 -4.08 -15.74 -5.56
CA VAL A 4 -4.01 -16.99 -6.34
C VAL A 4 -4.68 -16.82 -7.70
N ALA A 5 -5.83 -16.12 -7.75
CA ALA A 5 -6.48 -15.75 -9.00
C ALA A 5 -5.60 -14.83 -9.86
N PHE A 6 -4.85 -13.92 -9.23
CA PHE A 6 -3.89 -13.05 -9.91
C PHE A 6 -2.72 -13.85 -10.52
N GLN A 7 -2.13 -14.76 -9.75
CA GLN A 7 -1.03 -15.63 -10.20
C GLN A 7 -1.47 -16.61 -11.30
N GLU A 8 -2.69 -17.14 -11.24
CA GLU A 8 -3.26 -17.97 -12.30
C GLU A 8 -3.56 -17.17 -13.58
N SER A 9 -3.96 -15.90 -13.44
CA SER A 9 -4.23 -15.00 -14.58
C SER A 9 -2.95 -14.55 -15.29
N SER A 10 -1.86 -14.31 -14.55
CA SER A 10 -0.58 -13.89 -15.16
C SER A 10 0.07 -14.98 -16.01
N LYS A 11 -0.12 -16.27 -15.67
CA LYS A 11 0.39 -17.41 -16.47
C LYS A 11 -0.24 -17.52 -17.86
N LYS A 12 -1.47 -17.02 -18.03
CA LYS A 12 -2.23 -17.09 -19.29
C LYS A 12 -2.00 -15.88 -20.19
N PHE A 13 -1.15 -14.95 -19.75
CA PHE A 13 -0.83 -13.75 -20.50
C PHE A 13 0.16 -14.09 -21.61
N ASN A 14 -0.28 -14.02 -22.87
CA ASN A 14 0.58 -14.35 -24.00
C ASN A 14 1.54 -13.18 -24.30
N LEU A 15 2.80 -13.37 -23.91
CA LEU A 15 3.84 -12.33 -23.86
C LEU A 15 4.22 -11.77 -25.23
N GLU A 16 4.15 -12.61 -26.27
CA GLU A 16 4.50 -12.23 -27.63
C GLU A 16 3.45 -11.29 -28.26
N ALA A 17 2.19 -11.40 -27.83
CA ALA A 17 1.09 -10.60 -28.37
C ALA A 17 1.02 -9.17 -27.81
N ALA A 18 1.66 -8.91 -26.67
CA ALA A 18 1.53 -7.63 -25.96
C ALA A 18 2.49 -6.53 -26.46
N GLY A 19 3.50 -6.89 -27.26
CA GLY A 19 4.57 -5.96 -27.67
C GLY A 19 5.50 -5.63 -26.49
N GLY A 20 6.80 -5.94 -26.60
CA GLY A 20 7.74 -6.04 -25.48
C GLY A 20 7.83 -4.86 -24.50
N LEU A 21 7.45 -3.63 -24.89
CA LEU A 21 7.37 -2.47 -23.99
C LEU A 21 6.23 -2.57 -22.97
N SER A 22 5.07 -3.09 -23.36
CA SER A 22 3.91 -3.23 -22.44
C SER A 22 4.15 -4.29 -21.36
N TYR A 23 4.99 -5.28 -21.66
CA TYR A 23 5.42 -6.31 -20.71
C TYR A 23 6.28 -5.74 -19.59
N TRP A 24 7.29 -4.93 -19.93
CA TRP A 24 8.14 -4.29 -18.93
C TRP A 24 7.34 -3.34 -18.03
N ASP A 25 6.43 -2.55 -18.60
CA ASP A 25 5.56 -1.67 -17.83
C ASP A 25 4.60 -2.43 -16.91
N ALA A 26 4.02 -3.54 -17.39
CA ALA A 26 3.16 -4.39 -16.58
C ALA A 26 3.93 -5.03 -15.41
N ASN A 27 5.14 -5.54 -15.66
CA ASN A 27 6.01 -6.09 -14.62
C ASN A 27 6.49 -5.04 -13.63
N LEU A 28 6.88 -3.85 -14.09
CA LEU A 28 7.32 -2.75 -13.23
C LEU A 28 6.19 -2.32 -12.30
N ARG A 29 4.97 -2.20 -12.84
CA ARG A 29 3.77 -1.88 -12.04
C ARG A 29 3.43 -2.98 -11.05
N LEU A 30 3.61 -4.25 -11.42
CA LEU A 30 3.38 -5.38 -10.51
C LEU A 30 4.44 -5.44 -9.39
N ALA A 31 5.71 -5.24 -9.73
CA ALA A 31 6.81 -5.14 -8.78
C ALA A 31 6.56 -3.99 -7.79
N LEU A 32 6.01 -2.87 -8.26
CA LEU A 32 5.63 -1.75 -7.41
C LEU A 32 4.54 -2.13 -6.38
N VAL A 33 3.53 -2.91 -6.78
CA VAL A 33 2.49 -3.42 -5.89
C VAL A 33 3.09 -4.36 -4.83
N HIS A 34 3.96 -5.28 -5.26
CA HIS A 34 4.63 -6.19 -4.34
C HIS A 34 5.51 -5.44 -3.33
N GLY A 35 6.30 -4.48 -3.80
CA GLY A 35 7.14 -3.62 -2.97
C GLY A 35 6.33 -2.82 -1.94
N HIS A 36 5.18 -2.27 -2.34
CA HIS A 36 4.31 -1.55 -1.40
C HIS A 36 3.72 -2.48 -0.34
N ILE A 37 3.22 -3.66 -0.72
CA ILE A 37 2.68 -4.63 0.25
C ILE A 37 3.76 -5.03 1.26
N LEU A 38 4.97 -5.33 0.80
CA LEU A 38 6.08 -5.68 1.69
C LEU A 38 6.45 -4.50 2.59
N PHE A 39 6.53 -3.29 2.03
CA PHE A 39 6.92 -2.11 2.79
C PHE A 39 5.88 -1.73 3.86
N ILE A 40 4.61 -1.52 3.48
CA ILE A 40 3.58 -1.06 4.41
C ILE A 40 3.03 -2.20 5.29
N GLY A 41 3.02 -3.43 4.78
CA GLY A 41 2.48 -4.58 5.49
C GLY A 41 3.47 -5.25 6.44
N VAL A 42 4.78 -5.13 6.17
CA VAL A 42 5.82 -5.87 6.91
C VAL A 42 6.92 -4.96 7.42
N LEU A 43 7.66 -4.30 6.53
CA LEU A 43 8.87 -3.57 6.92
C LEU A 43 8.57 -2.39 7.84
N LEU A 44 7.53 -1.61 7.54
CA LEU A 44 7.17 -0.46 8.36
C LEU A 44 6.70 -0.89 9.76
N PRO A 45 5.76 -1.84 9.94
CA PRO A 45 5.42 -2.36 11.27
C PRO A 45 6.63 -2.88 12.06
N VAL A 46 7.54 -3.61 11.41
CA VAL A 46 8.78 -4.09 12.04
C VAL A 46 9.66 -2.92 12.48
N ALA A 47 9.81 -1.89 11.64
CA ALA A 47 10.54 -0.68 12.00
C ALA A 47 9.90 0.07 13.18
N LEU A 48 8.56 0.17 13.22
CA LEU A 48 7.85 0.80 14.36
C LEU A 48 8.12 0.03 15.66
N LEU A 49 8.05 -1.30 15.63
CA LEU A 49 8.38 -2.15 16.78
C LEU A 49 9.84 -1.98 17.21
N GLY A 50 10.78 -1.93 16.25
CA GLY A 50 12.19 -1.66 16.52
C GLY A 50 12.40 -0.30 17.19
N MET A 51 11.72 0.75 16.72
CA MET A 51 11.77 2.07 17.35
C MET A 51 11.23 2.07 18.78
N MET A 52 10.11 1.37 19.05
CA MET A 52 9.59 1.22 20.41
C MET A 52 10.59 0.49 21.31
N HIS A 53 11.18 -0.59 20.81
CA HIS A 53 12.16 -1.37 21.55
C HIS A 53 13.40 -0.54 21.89
N LEU A 54 13.94 0.20 20.92
CA LEU A 54 15.06 1.11 21.14
C LEU A 54 14.71 2.22 22.13
N ALA A 55 13.53 2.83 22.03
CA ALA A 55 13.12 3.85 22.96
C ALA A 55 13.03 3.31 24.40
N TRP A 56 12.45 2.12 24.58
CA TRP A 56 12.39 1.43 25.87
C TRP A 56 13.77 1.07 26.40
N ALA A 57 14.65 0.50 25.56
CA ALA A 57 16.02 0.12 25.94
C ALA A 57 16.85 1.32 26.41
N HIS A 58 16.55 2.51 25.90
CA HIS A 58 17.20 3.72 26.37
C HIS A 58 16.56 4.27 27.65
N GLY A 59 15.46 3.70 28.18
CA GLY A 59 14.71 4.12 29.38
C GLY A 59 13.36 4.80 29.11
N GLY A 60 12.83 4.71 27.88
CA GLY A 60 11.69 5.49 27.41
C GLY A 60 10.41 5.05 28.09
N ALA A 61 9.50 5.98 28.34
CA ALA A 61 8.20 5.63 28.92
C ALA A 61 7.40 4.75 27.95
N VAL A 62 6.59 3.83 28.47
CA VAL A 62 5.72 3.01 27.63
C VAL A 62 4.72 3.91 26.91
N ILE A 63 4.59 3.76 25.59
CA ILE A 63 3.60 4.51 24.82
C ILE A 63 2.20 4.09 25.27
N GLY A 64 1.38 5.07 25.66
CA GLY A 64 0.05 4.81 26.21
C GLY A 64 -0.90 4.09 25.25
N PRO A 65 -1.86 3.29 25.77
CA PRO A 65 -2.76 2.47 24.96
C PRO A 65 -3.66 3.30 24.02
N LYS A 66 -3.96 4.55 24.38
CA LYS A 66 -4.75 5.47 23.55
C LYS A 66 -4.01 5.81 22.24
N ALA A 67 -2.72 6.11 22.32
CA ALA A 67 -1.91 6.44 21.13
C ALA A 67 -1.78 5.22 20.22
N MET A 68 -1.46 4.04 20.77
CA MET A 68 -1.37 2.79 20.00
C MET A 68 -2.69 2.43 19.32
N ARG A 69 -3.82 2.64 20.00
CA ARG A 69 -5.16 2.42 19.42
C ARG A 69 -5.42 3.36 18.25
N TRP A 70 -5.09 4.64 18.36
CA TRP A 70 -5.26 5.60 17.26
C TRP A 70 -4.33 5.33 16.08
N THR A 71 -3.05 5.04 16.34
CA THR A 71 -2.10 4.61 15.30
C THR A 71 -2.64 3.39 14.56
N SER A 72 -3.07 2.34 15.27
CA SER A 72 -3.58 1.11 14.64
C SER A 72 -4.86 1.34 13.87
N ARG A 73 -5.82 2.11 14.43
CA ARG A 73 -7.12 2.40 13.81
C ARG A 73 -7.02 3.29 12.57
N LEU A 74 -5.97 4.10 12.45
CA LEU A 74 -5.73 4.89 11.25
C LEU A 74 -4.86 4.13 10.26
N TYR A 75 -3.76 3.53 10.73
CA TYR A 75 -2.79 2.87 9.88
C TYR A 75 -3.35 1.60 9.21
N LEU A 76 -3.87 0.64 9.98
CA LEU A 76 -4.26 -0.66 9.45
C LEU A 76 -5.38 -0.59 8.38
N PRO A 77 -6.53 0.07 8.62
CA PRO A 77 -7.57 0.11 7.59
C PRO A 77 -7.11 0.92 6.36
N CYS A 78 -6.37 2.00 6.53
CA CYS A 78 -5.87 2.77 5.41
C CYS A 78 -4.78 2.03 4.61
N ALA A 79 -3.92 1.25 5.27
CA ALA A 79 -2.98 0.35 4.62
C ALA A 79 -3.73 -0.75 3.86
N ALA A 80 -4.75 -1.36 4.46
CA ALA A 80 -5.59 -2.36 3.81
C ALA A 80 -6.30 -1.79 2.57
N VAL A 81 -6.85 -0.57 2.65
CA VAL A 81 -7.42 0.14 1.50
C VAL A 81 -6.36 0.39 0.43
N THR A 82 -5.16 0.82 0.79
CA THR A 82 -4.06 1.05 -0.15
C THR A 82 -3.68 -0.24 -0.90
N VAL A 83 -3.52 -1.35 -0.18
CA VAL A 83 -3.29 -2.68 -0.79
C VAL A 83 -4.47 -3.08 -1.68
N GLY A 84 -5.70 -2.90 -1.20
CA GLY A 84 -6.91 -3.20 -1.96
C GLY A 84 -6.98 -2.43 -3.28
N LEU A 85 -6.66 -1.14 -3.28
CA LEU A 85 -6.60 -0.30 -4.49
C LEU A 85 -5.54 -0.78 -5.47
N MET A 86 -4.38 -1.19 -4.97
CA MET A 86 -3.29 -1.74 -5.80
C MET A 86 -3.67 -3.07 -6.44
N LEU A 87 -4.28 -3.97 -5.67
CA LEU A 87 -4.81 -5.24 -6.18
C LEU A 87 -5.91 -5.00 -7.21
N TYR A 88 -6.82 -4.06 -6.94
CA TYR A 88 -7.88 -3.69 -7.87
C TYR A 88 -7.32 -3.12 -9.18
N LYS A 89 -6.32 -2.24 -9.10
CA LYS A 89 -5.63 -1.71 -10.29
C LYS A 89 -4.93 -2.81 -11.08
N GLY A 90 -4.20 -3.70 -10.40
CA GLY A 90 -3.52 -4.84 -11.04
C GLY A 90 -4.52 -5.76 -11.74
N TYR A 91 -5.62 -6.09 -11.07
CA TYR A 91 -6.69 -6.92 -11.65
C TYR A 91 -7.34 -6.26 -12.87
N HIS A 92 -7.63 -4.95 -12.80
CA HIS A 92 -8.19 -4.17 -13.91
C HIS A 92 -7.28 -4.18 -15.14
N VAL A 93 -5.96 -4.02 -14.94
CA VAL A 93 -4.97 -4.11 -16.02
C VAL A 93 -4.95 -5.50 -16.64
N LEU A 94 -4.88 -6.56 -15.83
CA LEU A 94 -4.88 -7.94 -16.32
C LEU A 94 -6.14 -8.25 -17.12
N LEU A 95 -7.31 -7.85 -16.61
CA LEU A 95 -8.59 -8.11 -17.26
C LEU A 95 -8.67 -7.39 -18.61
N SER A 96 -8.30 -6.11 -18.64
CA SER A 96 -8.33 -5.30 -19.87
C SER A 96 -7.41 -5.88 -20.93
N ALA A 97 -6.22 -6.29 -20.54
CA ALA A 97 -5.26 -6.87 -21.47
C ALA A 97 -5.65 -8.29 -21.92
N ARG A 98 -6.34 -9.08 -21.07
CA ARG A 98 -6.96 -10.36 -21.48
C ARG A 98 -8.05 -10.18 -22.54
N PHE A 99 -8.76 -9.04 -22.53
CA PHE A 99 -9.73 -8.69 -23.56
C PHE A 99 -9.12 -7.97 -24.78
N GLY A 100 -7.79 -7.96 -24.91
CA GLY A 100 -7.09 -7.45 -26.09
C GLY A 100 -6.75 -5.97 -26.06
N THR A 101 -7.05 -5.25 -24.97
CA THR A 101 -6.63 -3.86 -24.83
C THR A 101 -5.14 -3.78 -24.53
N THR A 102 -4.36 -3.21 -25.46
CA THR A 102 -2.90 -3.03 -25.29
C THR A 102 -2.50 -1.60 -24.93
N ASN A 103 -3.42 -0.63 -25.10
CA ASN A 103 -3.19 0.77 -24.74
C ASN A 103 -3.33 0.98 -23.23
N LEU A 104 -2.20 1.09 -22.53
CA LEU A 104 -2.14 1.28 -21.07
C LEU A 104 -2.80 2.58 -20.58
N ASP A 105 -2.82 3.63 -21.40
CA ASP A 105 -3.45 4.90 -21.04
C ASP A 105 -4.97 4.78 -21.06
N ALA A 106 -5.51 4.08 -22.06
CA ALA A 106 -6.94 3.76 -22.10
C ALA A 106 -7.36 2.89 -20.91
N ILE A 107 -6.54 1.89 -20.54
CA ILE A 107 -6.78 1.05 -19.35
C ILE A 107 -6.76 1.89 -18.07
N ASN A 108 -5.75 2.76 -17.93
CA ASN A 108 -5.61 3.66 -16.78
C ASN A 108 -6.77 4.67 -16.69
N ALA A 109 -7.24 5.18 -17.82
CA ALA A 109 -8.38 6.09 -17.89
C ALA A 109 -9.68 5.37 -17.49
N ALA A 110 -9.85 4.11 -17.87
CA ALA A 110 -11.02 3.31 -17.49
C ALA A 110 -11.02 2.81 -16.04
N TYR A 111 -9.90 2.92 -15.31
CA TYR A 111 -9.82 2.52 -13.91
C TYR A 111 -10.82 3.31 -13.04
N PHE A 112 -11.49 2.64 -12.10
CA PHE A 112 -12.65 3.19 -11.38
C PHE A 112 -13.82 3.61 -12.31
N GLY A 113 -13.95 2.96 -13.48
CA GLY A 113 -14.97 3.32 -14.47
C GLY A 113 -14.78 4.73 -15.05
N GLY A 114 -13.56 5.30 -14.98
CA GLY A 114 -13.30 6.68 -15.39
C GLY A 114 -13.58 7.73 -14.33
N ALA A 115 -14.00 7.35 -13.11
CA ALA A 115 -14.25 8.28 -12.01
C ALA A 115 -12.94 8.81 -11.38
N VAL A 116 -12.25 9.69 -12.08
CA VAL A 116 -10.95 10.26 -11.70
C VAL A 116 -11.01 10.92 -10.32
N ALA A 117 -12.03 11.71 -10.03
CA ALA A 117 -12.19 12.38 -8.74
C ALA A 117 -12.31 11.37 -7.59
N LEU A 118 -13.16 10.34 -7.74
CA LEU A 118 -13.32 9.29 -6.74
C LEU A 118 -12.00 8.56 -6.48
N ARG A 119 -11.28 8.20 -7.55
CA ARG A 119 -9.95 7.58 -7.46
C ARG A 119 -9.01 8.43 -6.61
N HIS A 120 -8.84 9.71 -6.93
CA HIS A 120 -7.91 10.57 -6.20
C HIS A 120 -8.32 10.78 -4.74
N THR A 121 -9.63 10.92 -4.47
CA THR A 121 -10.14 11.06 -3.12
C THR A 121 -9.84 9.82 -2.27
N VAL A 122 -10.14 8.61 -2.77
CA VAL A 122 -9.90 7.38 -2.00
C VAL A 122 -8.40 7.17 -1.76
N TYR A 123 -7.57 7.38 -2.79
CA TYR A 123 -6.11 7.30 -2.64
C TYR A 123 -5.59 8.32 -1.62
N GLY A 124 -6.02 9.58 -1.74
CA GLY A 124 -5.57 10.66 -0.86
C GLY A 124 -5.96 10.42 0.59
N LEU A 125 -7.21 10.02 0.84
CA LEU A 125 -7.70 9.72 2.19
C LEU A 125 -6.96 8.54 2.82
N ALA A 126 -6.71 7.47 2.06
CA ALA A 126 -5.96 6.32 2.57
C ALA A 126 -4.53 6.73 2.97
N HIS A 127 -3.80 7.45 2.10
CA HIS A 127 -2.43 7.86 2.41
C HIS A 127 -2.37 8.86 3.57
N THR A 128 -3.31 9.81 3.61
CA THR A 128 -3.41 10.80 4.69
C THR A 128 -3.71 10.13 6.02
N GLY A 129 -4.64 9.17 6.05
CA GLY A 129 -4.96 8.40 7.26
C GLY A 129 -3.75 7.63 7.78
N MET A 130 -3.01 6.94 6.92
CA MET A 130 -1.75 6.28 7.31
C MET A 130 -0.74 7.29 7.86
N ALA A 131 -0.53 8.42 7.17
CA ALA A 131 0.41 9.46 7.59
C ALA A 131 0.06 10.03 8.97
N ILE A 132 -1.22 10.31 9.24
CA ILE A 132 -1.69 10.78 10.55
C ILE A 132 -1.44 9.70 11.62
N GLY A 133 -1.77 8.44 11.34
CA GLY A 133 -1.54 7.32 12.27
C GLY A 133 -0.06 7.17 12.66
N LEU A 134 0.85 7.30 11.68
CA LEU A 134 2.29 7.30 11.88
C LEU A 134 2.77 8.55 12.63
N GLY A 135 2.21 9.73 12.32
CA GLY A 135 2.52 10.98 13.02
C GLY A 135 2.18 10.90 14.51
N ILE A 136 1.02 10.32 14.86
CA ILE A 136 0.63 10.06 16.25
C ILE A 136 1.65 9.15 16.94
N PHE A 137 2.11 8.10 16.25
CA PHE A 137 3.11 7.19 16.78
C PHE A 137 4.43 7.90 17.05
N VAL A 138 4.99 8.59 16.04
CA VAL A 138 6.28 9.29 16.12
C VAL A 138 6.24 10.37 17.22
N TRP A 139 5.16 11.14 17.29
CA TRP A 139 4.97 12.13 18.34
C TRP A 139 4.94 11.50 19.73
N SER A 140 4.24 10.38 19.89
CA SER A 140 4.14 9.68 21.18
C SER A 140 5.47 9.05 21.59
N LEU A 141 6.23 8.51 20.62
CA LEU A 141 7.58 8.00 20.81
C LEU A 141 8.54 9.10 21.26
N TRP A 142 8.48 10.26 20.61
CA TRP A 142 9.29 11.43 21.00
C TRP A 142 8.99 11.90 22.43
N ARG A 143 7.70 11.98 22.80
CA ARG A 143 7.31 12.33 24.18
C ARG A 143 7.82 11.30 25.20
N SER A 144 7.73 10.02 24.86
CA SER A 144 8.25 8.91 25.69
C SER A 144 9.74 9.04 26.01
N LEU A 145 10.52 9.62 25.10
CA LEU A 145 11.95 9.89 25.28
C LEU A 145 12.23 11.21 26.00
N ARG A 146 11.39 12.23 25.83
CA ARG A 146 11.62 13.58 26.36
C ARG A 146 11.30 13.74 27.84
N ASP A 147 10.34 12.99 28.38
CA ASP A 147 9.93 13.09 29.79
C ASP A 147 11.01 12.58 30.79
N ARG A 148 12.28 12.55 30.36
CA ARG A 148 13.47 12.22 31.14
C ARG A 148 14.45 13.38 31.36
N SER A 149 14.32 14.47 30.60
CA SER A 149 15.10 15.70 30.80
C SER A 149 14.37 16.62 31.77
#